data_AF-A0A257NFC5-F1
#
_entry.id   AF-A0A257NFC5-F1
#
_cell.length_a   1.000
_cell.length_b   1.000
_cell.length_c   1.000
_cell.angle_alpha   90.00
_cell.angle_beta   90.00
_cell.angle_gamma   90.00
#
_symmetry.space_group_name_H-M   'P 1'
#
loop_
_entity.id
_entity.type
_entity.pdbx_description
1 polymer ?
#
loop_
_entity_poly.entity_id
_entity_poly.type
_entity_poly.pdbx_seq_one_letter_code
_entity_poly.pdbx_strand_id
1 'polypeptide(L)'
;MSIQKEFVLRYRVDGHVRFQIPARICNVDAAKAITEGISEIDGVYRANFYRSQQKLSIRFNESVCDFKSLARQLFYLLADLEKNGALKPKPISKSALWKEKAKSKLDDLKAARWVKEKFGDAKETAQAAKVITRLGMKKPTAFMKDPEKAIIDFLNDVLVLFLIKLHWNEITQNWLVKPLKYRYEWMALFYMFFLLVRSRKKK
;
A
#
# COMPACT_ATOMS: atom_id res chain seq x y z
N MET A 1 16.87 28.16 -0.56
CA MET A 1 16.36 27.19 0.43
C MET A 1 17.25 25.96 0.34
N SER A 2 17.72 25.40 1.47
CA SER A 2 18.55 24.18 1.43
C SER A 2 17.67 23.00 1.04
N ILE A 3 18.18 22.19 0.11
CA ILE A 3 17.52 21.03 -0.47
C ILE A 3 17.06 20.03 0.61
N GLN A 4 17.77 19.99 1.74
CA GLN A 4 17.50 19.10 2.88
C GLN A 4 16.11 19.33 3.49
N LYS A 5 15.61 20.57 3.51
CA LYS A 5 14.32 20.91 4.12
C LYS A 5 13.12 20.54 3.25
N GLU A 6 13.35 20.17 1.99
CA GLU A 6 12.29 19.81 1.05
C GLU A 6 11.97 18.30 1.06
N PHE A 7 12.73 17.49 1.81
CA PHE A 7 12.39 16.07 2.05
C PHE A 7 11.27 15.96 3.08
N VAL A 8 10.10 15.49 2.66
CA VAL A 8 8.91 15.39 3.53
C VAL A 8 8.67 13.93 3.90
N LEU A 9 8.62 13.63 5.19
CA LEU A 9 8.23 12.31 5.69
C LEU A 9 6.75 12.06 5.36
N ARG A 10 6.45 10.99 4.63
CA ARG A 10 5.08 10.62 4.22
C ARG A 10 4.53 9.41 4.97
N TYR A 11 5.42 8.49 5.36
CA TYR A 11 5.00 7.25 6.01
C TYR A 11 6.13 6.75 6.92
N ARG A 12 5.76 6.30 8.11
CA ARG A 12 6.65 5.71 9.10
C ARG A 12 5.95 4.54 9.76
N VAL A 13 6.66 3.42 9.84
CA VAL A 13 6.33 2.25 10.65
C VAL A 13 7.65 1.61 11.11
N ASP A 14 7.58 0.70 12.06
CA ASP A 14 8.76 0.03 12.61
C ASP A 14 9.56 -0.64 11.49
N GLY A 15 10.85 -0.29 11.42
CA GLY A 15 11.78 -0.73 10.37
C GLY A 15 11.49 -0.26 8.93
N HIS A 16 10.53 0.65 8.68
CA HIS A 16 10.27 1.19 7.34
C HIS A 16 9.85 2.66 7.32
N VAL A 17 10.55 3.44 6.49
CA VAL A 17 10.28 4.87 6.32
C VAL A 17 10.18 5.24 4.84
N ARG A 18 9.27 6.18 4.54
CA ARG A 18 9.08 6.73 3.19
C ARG A 18 9.13 8.25 3.21
N PHE A 19 9.98 8.81 2.36
CA PHE A 19 10.07 10.25 2.13
C PHE A 19 9.58 10.61 0.73
N GLN A 20 8.98 11.80 0.62
CA GLN A 20 8.77 12.51 -0.63
C GLN A 20 10.04 13.29 -0.95
N ILE A 21 10.50 13.19 -2.20
CA ILE A 21 11.72 13.83 -2.69
C ILE A 21 11.34 14.98 -3.64
N PRO A 22 12.07 16.10 -3.63
CA PRO A 22 11.91 17.17 -4.60
C PRO A 22 12.23 16.73 -6.03
N ALA A 23 11.46 17.25 -7.00
CA ALA A 23 11.68 17.01 -8.43
C ALA A 23 13.11 17.40 -8.90
N ARG A 24 13.70 18.41 -8.25
CA ARG A 24 15.00 19.00 -8.61
C ARG A 24 16.19 18.04 -8.45
N ILE A 25 16.02 16.98 -7.66
CA ILE A 25 17.07 16.02 -7.30
C ILE A 25 16.83 14.65 -7.97
N CYS A 26 15.80 14.53 -8.81
CA CYS A 26 15.46 13.29 -9.51
C CYS A 26 16.42 12.95 -10.67
N ASN A 27 17.70 13.30 -10.54
CA ASN A 27 18.78 12.95 -11.47
C ASN A 27 19.27 11.52 -11.18
N VAL A 28 19.83 10.86 -12.21
CA VAL A 28 20.37 9.50 -12.08
C VAL A 28 21.55 9.46 -11.11
N ASP A 29 22.48 10.41 -11.25
CA ASP A 29 23.71 10.47 -10.46
C ASP A 29 23.41 10.76 -8.98
N ALA A 30 22.49 11.71 -8.72
CA ALA A 30 22.03 12.02 -7.37
C ALA A 30 21.29 10.85 -6.73
N ALA A 31 20.41 10.16 -7.48
CA ALA A 31 19.69 8.99 -6.96
C ALA A 31 20.65 7.85 -6.60
N LYS A 32 21.70 7.63 -7.41
CA LYS A 32 22.72 6.62 -7.15
C LYS A 32 23.53 6.97 -5.91
N ALA A 33 24.08 8.18 -5.84
CA ALA A 33 24.85 8.65 -4.69
C ALA A 33 24.06 8.59 -3.37
N ILE A 34 22.78 9.00 -3.39
CA ILE A 34 21.90 8.92 -2.22
C ILE A 34 21.64 7.46 -1.82
N THR A 35 21.39 6.57 -2.80
CA THR A 35 21.10 5.16 -2.50
C THR A 35 22.33 4.43 -1.95
N GLU A 36 23.51 4.69 -2.51
CA GLU A 36 24.78 4.14 -2.04
C GLU A 36 25.08 4.61 -0.63
N GLY A 37 25.07 5.93 -0.37
CA GLY A 37 25.36 6.44 0.97
C GLY A 37 24.35 6.01 2.04
N ILE A 38 23.06 5.84 1.68
CA ILE A 38 22.05 5.33 2.65
C ILE A 38 22.29 3.84 2.93
N SER A 39 22.81 3.09 1.97
CA SER A 39 23.10 1.65 2.14
C SER A 39 24.34 1.41 3.00
N GLU A 40 25.22 2.40 3.16
CA GLU A 40 26.38 2.35 4.06
C GLU A 40 26.01 2.61 5.53
N ILE A 41 24.78 3.09 5.80
CA ILE A 41 24.30 3.30 7.17
C ILE A 41 24.10 1.96 7.85
N ASP A 42 24.76 1.77 8.99
CA ASP A 42 24.61 0.55 9.78
C ASP A 42 23.15 0.37 10.24
N GLY A 43 22.64 -0.86 10.09
CA GLY A 43 21.24 -1.21 10.29
C GLY A 43 20.30 -0.95 9.12
N VAL A 44 20.71 -0.26 8.04
CA VAL A 44 19.91 -0.15 6.80
C VAL A 44 20.21 -1.33 5.89
N TYR A 45 19.19 -2.13 5.56
CA TYR A 45 19.36 -3.28 4.67
C TYR A 45 18.79 -3.06 3.27
N ARG A 46 17.96 -2.03 3.08
CA ARG A 46 17.41 -1.71 1.75
C ARG A 46 17.04 -0.25 1.60
N ALA A 47 17.57 0.41 0.58
CA ALA A 47 17.16 1.73 0.13
C ALA A 47 16.73 1.68 -1.34
N ASN A 48 15.56 2.25 -1.66
CA ASN A 48 15.07 2.37 -3.04
C ASN A 48 14.71 3.83 -3.33
N PHE A 49 15.28 4.37 -4.41
CA PHE A 49 14.99 5.71 -4.92
C PHE A 49 14.16 5.62 -6.20
N TYR A 50 12.90 6.05 -6.15
CA TYR A 50 11.98 6.06 -7.29
C TYR A 50 11.94 7.46 -7.93
N ARG A 51 12.76 7.67 -8.97
CA ARG A 51 12.90 8.96 -9.68
C ARG A 51 11.59 9.45 -10.32
N SER A 52 10.81 8.56 -10.95
CA SER A 52 9.55 8.91 -11.60
C SER A 52 8.42 9.23 -10.61
N GLN A 53 8.48 8.68 -9.40
CA GLN A 53 7.46 8.84 -8.37
C GLN A 53 7.89 9.81 -7.25
N GLN A 54 9.09 10.41 -7.35
CA GLN A 54 9.63 11.32 -6.34
C GLN A 54 9.61 10.73 -4.93
N LYS A 55 9.97 9.45 -4.80
CA LYS A 55 9.77 8.67 -3.59
C LYS A 55 11.05 7.97 -3.15
N LEU A 56 11.40 8.14 -1.88
CA LEU A 56 12.47 7.40 -1.21
C LEU A 56 11.85 6.41 -0.24
N SER A 57 12.28 5.15 -0.29
CA SER A 57 11.86 4.12 0.64
C SER A 57 13.08 3.50 1.28
N ILE A 58 13.15 3.53 2.61
CA ILE A 58 14.27 3.02 3.39
C ILE A 58 13.72 1.97 4.35
N ARG A 59 14.32 0.78 4.36
CA ARG A 59 14.06 -0.25 5.34
C ARG A 59 15.31 -0.48 6.17
N PHE A 60 15.12 -0.50 7.48
CA PHE A 60 16.18 -0.59 8.46
C PHE A 60 15.75 -1.49 9.61
N ASN A 61 16.71 -1.96 10.39
CA ASN A 61 16.45 -2.71 11.61
C ASN A 61 16.50 -1.76 12.81
N GLU A 62 15.38 -1.66 13.51
CA GLU A 62 15.20 -0.72 14.62
C GLU A 62 16.02 -1.11 15.87
N SER A 63 16.44 -2.38 15.98
CA SER A 63 17.34 -2.81 17.06
C SER A 63 18.78 -2.33 16.90
N VAL A 64 19.20 -2.00 15.66
CA VAL A 64 20.56 -1.56 15.33
C VAL A 64 20.61 -0.05 15.09
N CYS A 65 19.59 0.50 14.43
CA CYS A 65 19.52 1.91 14.08
C CYS A 65 18.14 2.50 14.39
N ASP A 66 18.06 3.37 15.40
CA ASP A 66 16.85 4.13 15.71
C ASP A 66 16.55 5.14 14.59
N PHE A 67 15.26 5.44 14.39
CA PHE A 67 14.78 6.43 13.44
C PHE A 67 15.47 7.79 13.58
N LYS A 68 15.69 8.27 14.82
CA LYS A 68 16.34 9.58 15.03
C LYS A 68 17.79 9.57 14.55
N SER A 69 18.50 8.47 14.76
CA SER A 69 19.87 8.28 14.29
C SER A 69 19.93 8.21 12.77
N LEU A 70 19.03 7.43 12.15
CA LEU A 70 18.87 7.36 10.69
C LEU A 70 18.57 8.73 10.09
N ALA A 71 17.63 9.48 10.67
CA ALA A 71 17.27 10.82 10.18
C ALA A 71 18.43 11.81 10.28
N ARG A 72 19.23 11.77 11.35
CA ARG A 72 20.44 12.58 11.50
C ARG A 72 21.48 12.21 10.46
N GLN A 73 21.77 10.92 10.28
CA GLN A 73 22.77 10.46 9.31
C GLN A 73 22.36 10.79 7.87
N LEU A 74 21.07 10.61 7.52
CA LEU A 74 20.53 11.01 6.24
C LEU A 74 20.65 12.53 6.02
N PHE A 75 20.43 13.34 7.06
CA PHE A 75 20.60 14.79 6.99
C PHE A 75 22.06 15.18 6.73
N TYR A 76 23.03 14.56 7.43
CA TYR A 76 24.46 14.80 7.21
C TYR A 76 24.91 14.36 5.82
N LEU A 77 24.46 13.19 5.36
CA LEU A 77 24.74 12.66 4.03
C LEU A 77 24.23 13.63 2.94
N LEU A 78 22.98 14.09 3.06
CA LEU A 78 22.43 15.07 2.12
C LEU A 78 23.21 16.39 2.15
N ALA A 79 23.67 16.84 3.33
CA ALA A 79 24.50 18.03 3.45
C ALA A 79 25.87 17.88 2.80
N ASP A 80 26.49 16.72 2.91
CA ASP A 80 27.77 16.42 2.29
C ASP A 80 27.64 16.33 0.76
N LEU A 81 26.60 15.65 0.26
CA LEU A 81 26.29 15.61 -1.18
C LEU A 81 25.93 17.00 -1.75
N GLU A 82 25.32 17.88 -0.95
CA GLU A 82 25.06 19.28 -1.33
C GLU A 82 26.37 20.06 -1.47
N LYS A 83 27.29 19.90 -0.51
CA LYS A 83 28.63 20.54 -0.52
C LYS A 83 29.50 20.04 -1.67
N ASN A 84 29.49 18.73 -1.91
CA ASN A 84 30.24 18.08 -3.00
C ASN A 84 29.65 18.37 -4.38
N GLY A 85 28.54 19.14 -4.46
CA GLY A 85 27.95 19.59 -5.71
C GLY A 85 27.24 18.49 -6.51
N ALA A 86 27.11 17.28 -5.95
CA ALA A 86 26.41 16.14 -6.56
C ALA A 86 24.88 16.38 -6.68
N LEU A 87 24.35 17.33 -5.90
CA LEU A 87 22.95 17.75 -5.94
C LEU A 87 22.68 18.96 -6.85
N LYS A 88 23.67 19.43 -7.62
CA LYS A 88 23.47 20.57 -8.53
C LYS A 88 22.44 20.21 -9.61
N PRO A 89 21.38 21.02 -9.81
CA PRO A 89 20.50 20.85 -10.94
C PRO A 89 21.32 21.09 -12.21
N LYS A 90 21.38 20.10 -13.10
CA LYS A 90 22.00 20.29 -14.42
C LYS A 90 21.16 21.33 -15.16
N PRO A 91 21.71 22.47 -15.60
CA PRO A 91 20.98 23.38 -16.47
C PRO A 91 20.69 22.63 -17.76
N ILE A 92 19.40 22.52 -18.10
CA ILE A 92 18.94 21.86 -19.31
C ILE A 92 19.50 22.65 -20.50
N SER A 93 20.60 22.18 -21.08
CA SER A 93 21.15 22.78 -22.29
C SER A 93 20.22 22.45 -23.46
N LYS A 94 19.98 23.44 -24.33
CA LYS A 94 19.06 23.31 -25.47
C LYS A 94 19.47 22.20 -26.46
N SER A 95 20.74 21.78 -26.46
CA SER A 95 21.24 20.64 -27.24
C SER A 95 20.92 19.27 -26.61
N ALA A 96 20.79 19.19 -25.28
CA ALA A 96 20.25 18.02 -24.60
C ALA A 96 18.74 17.88 -24.81
N LEU A 97 18.01 18.99 -24.96
CA LEU A 97 16.57 19.01 -25.23
C LEU A 97 16.21 18.34 -26.57
N TRP A 98 17.05 18.48 -27.60
CA TRP A 98 16.84 17.79 -28.89
C TRP A 98 17.15 16.29 -28.82
N LYS A 99 18.20 15.89 -28.10
CA LYS A 99 18.49 14.45 -27.84
C LYS A 99 17.44 13.81 -26.92
N GLU A 100 16.92 14.54 -25.94
CA GLU A 100 15.81 14.10 -25.10
C GLU A 100 14.49 14.06 -25.86
N LYS A 101 14.20 15.00 -26.76
CA LYS A 101 12.96 14.97 -27.58
C LYS A 101 13.00 13.86 -28.64
N ALA A 102 14.18 13.50 -29.15
CA ALA A 102 14.37 12.35 -30.02
C ALA A 102 14.27 11.02 -29.23
N LYS A 103 14.88 10.96 -28.03
CA LYS A 103 14.72 9.81 -27.13
C LYS A 103 13.29 9.68 -26.60
N SER A 104 12.59 10.77 -26.30
CA SER A 104 11.21 10.75 -25.84
C SER A 104 10.26 10.31 -26.94
N LYS A 105 10.51 10.68 -28.20
CA LYS A 105 9.75 10.12 -29.34
C LYS A 105 10.02 8.64 -29.55
N LEU A 106 11.24 8.16 -29.29
CA LEU A 106 11.60 6.75 -29.43
C LEU A 106 11.10 5.93 -28.23
N ASP A 107 11.07 6.51 -27.03
CA ASP A 107 10.47 5.95 -25.84
C ASP A 107 8.94 6.02 -25.90
N ASP A 108 8.32 7.03 -26.52
CA ASP A 108 6.88 7.05 -26.84
C ASP A 108 6.54 5.98 -27.88
N LEU A 109 7.40 5.74 -28.87
CA LEU A 109 7.22 4.64 -29.81
C LEU A 109 7.38 3.27 -29.14
N LYS A 110 8.33 3.12 -28.22
CA LYS A 110 8.51 1.90 -27.42
C LYS A 110 7.39 1.72 -26.40
N ALA A 111 6.92 2.79 -25.77
CA ALA A 111 5.79 2.80 -24.85
C ALA A 111 4.49 2.51 -25.60
N ALA A 112 4.29 3.07 -26.79
CA ALA A 112 3.17 2.71 -27.67
C ALA A 112 3.25 1.26 -28.13
N ARG A 113 4.46 0.73 -28.39
CA ARG A 113 4.66 -0.69 -28.73
C ARG A 113 4.37 -1.59 -27.53
N TRP A 114 4.84 -1.22 -26.33
CA TRP A 114 4.57 -1.93 -25.08
C TRP A 114 3.10 -1.85 -24.68
N VAL A 115 2.43 -0.71 -24.89
CA VAL A 115 0.99 -0.55 -24.69
C VAL A 115 0.24 -1.41 -25.69
N LYS A 116 0.63 -1.43 -26.98
CA LYS A 116 -0.02 -2.28 -28.00
C LYS A 116 0.16 -3.77 -27.71
N GLU A 117 1.35 -4.17 -27.25
CA GLU A 117 1.65 -5.54 -26.80
C GLU A 117 0.86 -5.89 -25.53
N LYS A 118 0.78 -4.98 -24.56
CA LYS A 118 -0.06 -5.13 -23.36
C LYS A 118 -1.56 -5.10 -23.64
N PHE A 119 -2.02 -4.40 -24.67
CA PHE A 119 -3.41 -4.45 -25.14
C PHE A 119 -3.71 -5.74 -25.92
N GLY A 120 -2.71 -6.32 -26.59
CA GLY A 120 -2.76 -7.67 -27.14
C GLY A 120 -2.91 -8.70 -26.03
N ASP A 121 -2.00 -8.67 -25.05
CA ASP A 121 -2.07 -9.48 -23.83
C ASP A 121 -3.40 -9.28 -23.08
N ALA A 122 -3.93 -8.05 -23.02
CA ALA A 122 -5.20 -7.76 -22.35
C ALA A 122 -6.41 -8.28 -23.15
N LYS A 123 -6.36 -8.32 -24.48
CA LYS A 123 -7.40 -8.96 -25.30
C LYS A 123 -7.37 -10.48 -25.14
N GLU A 124 -6.18 -11.09 -25.08
CA GLU A 124 -6.02 -12.52 -24.83
C GLU A 124 -6.39 -12.89 -23.40
N THR A 125 -6.04 -12.04 -22.41
CA THR A 125 -6.45 -12.19 -21.01
C THR A 125 -7.96 -11.94 -20.84
N ALA A 126 -8.56 -11.03 -21.61
CA ALA A 126 -10.01 -10.83 -21.63
C ALA A 126 -10.74 -12.00 -22.30
N GLN A 127 -10.16 -12.64 -23.31
CA GLN A 127 -10.69 -13.87 -23.88
C GLN A 127 -10.57 -15.04 -22.91
N ALA A 128 -9.43 -15.19 -22.23
CA ALA A 128 -9.25 -16.16 -21.15
C ALA A 128 -10.22 -15.88 -19.98
N ALA A 129 -10.41 -14.62 -19.58
CA ALA A 129 -11.39 -14.24 -18.57
C ALA A 129 -12.84 -14.48 -19.03
N LYS A 130 -13.14 -14.34 -20.33
CA LYS A 130 -14.45 -14.65 -20.94
C LYS A 130 -14.71 -16.16 -21.01
N VAL A 131 -13.67 -16.96 -21.18
CA VAL A 131 -13.73 -18.44 -21.10
C VAL A 131 -13.85 -18.89 -19.64
N ILE A 132 -13.12 -18.26 -18.71
CA ILE A 132 -13.24 -18.51 -17.27
C ILE A 132 -14.61 -18.05 -16.73
N THR A 133 -15.20 -16.95 -17.21
CA THR A 133 -16.59 -16.58 -16.85
C THR A 133 -17.64 -17.49 -17.48
N ARG A 134 -17.33 -18.18 -18.59
CA ARG A 134 -18.23 -19.19 -19.17
C ARG A 134 -18.13 -20.55 -18.49
N LEU A 135 -16.95 -20.94 -17.99
CA LEU A 135 -16.76 -22.21 -17.27
C LEU A 135 -16.89 -22.11 -15.75
N GLY A 136 -16.70 -20.93 -15.17
CA GLY A 136 -16.61 -20.70 -13.73
C GLY A 136 -17.64 -19.69 -13.24
N MET A 137 -18.61 -20.21 -12.50
CA MET A 137 -19.34 -19.52 -11.43
C MET A 137 -20.55 -18.64 -11.81
N LYS A 138 -21.71 -19.26 -11.59
CA LYS A 138 -22.93 -18.64 -11.06
C LYS A 138 -22.61 -17.55 -10.01
N LYS A 139 -22.94 -16.29 -10.36
CA LYS A 139 -23.22 -15.09 -9.53
C LYS A 139 -22.09 -14.52 -8.64
N PRO A 140 -21.90 -13.18 -8.73
CA PRO A 140 -22.27 -12.36 -7.58
C PRO A 140 -23.06 -11.11 -8.03
N THR A 141 -24.28 -11.30 -8.51
CA THR A 141 -25.21 -10.18 -8.81
C THR A 141 -25.89 -9.61 -7.55
N ALA A 142 -25.52 -10.08 -6.35
CA ALA A 142 -26.15 -9.66 -5.10
C ALA A 142 -25.72 -8.23 -4.68
N PHE A 143 -24.46 -7.85 -4.89
CA PHE A 143 -23.96 -6.51 -4.52
C PHE A 143 -24.52 -5.37 -5.38
N MET A 144 -24.99 -5.65 -6.60
CA MET A 144 -25.53 -4.62 -7.50
C MET A 144 -27.04 -4.46 -7.43
N LYS A 145 -27.78 -5.38 -6.78
CA LYS A 145 -29.24 -5.33 -6.72
C LYS A 145 -29.78 -4.69 -5.44
N ASP A 146 -29.22 -5.02 -4.28
CA ASP A 146 -29.69 -4.53 -2.98
C ASP A 146 -28.49 -4.07 -2.10
N PRO A 147 -27.86 -2.91 -2.39
CA PRO A 147 -26.65 -2.46 -1.66
C PRO A 147 -26.92 -2.23 -0.17
N GLU A 148 -28.11 -1.75 0.19
CA GLU A 148 -28.53 -1.59 1.58
C GLU A 148 -28.58 -2.92 2.33
N LYS A 149 -29.16 -3.95 1.71
CA LYS A 149 -29.19 -5.30 2.29
C LYS A 149 -27.78 -5.87 2.46
N ALA A 150 -26.89 -5.64 1.49
CA ALA A 150 -25.51 -6.09 1.56
C ALA A 150 -24.73 -5.40 2.71
N ILE A 151 -24.97 -4.10 2.93
CA ILE A 151 -24.38 -3.36 4.07
C ILE A 151 -24.93 -3.88 5.39
N ILE A 152 -26.25 -4.11 5.49
CA ILE A 152 -26.87 -4.66 6.70
C ILE A 152 -26.30 -6.06 6.99
N ASP A 153 -26.22 -6.94 5.99
CA ASP A 153 -25.66 -8.28 6.16
C ASP A 153 -24.18 -8.24 6.57
N PHE A 154 -23.39 -7.31 6.01
CA PHE A 154 -21.99 -7.10 6.41
C PHE A 154 -21.84 -6.62 7.86
N LEU A 155 -22.57 -5.57 8.26
CA LEU A 155 -22.52 -5.03 9.63
C LEU A 155 -22.96 -6.07 10.66
N ASN A 156 -23.93 -6.89 10.29
CA ASN A 156 -24.46 -7.96 11.10
C ASN A 156 -23.45 -9.10 11.30
N ASP A 157 -22.76 -9.52 10.24
CA ASP A 157 -21.67 -10.50 10.36
C ASP A 157 -20.51 -9.97 11.21
N VAL A 158 -20.16 -8.68 11.08
CA VAL A 158 -19.17 -8.01 11.95
C VAL A 158 -19.64 -8.00 13.41
N LEU A 159 -20.91 -7.69 13.67
CA LEU A 159 -21.49 -7.68 15.01
C LEU A 159 -21.47 -9.06 15.65
N VAL A 160 -21.79 -10.12 14.91
CA VAL A 160 -21.72 -11.51 15.39
C VAL A 160 -20.28 -11.88 15.76
N LEU A 161 -19.31 -11.58 14.90
CA LEU A 161 -17.89 -11.83 15.19
C LEU A 161 -17.41 -11.03 16.41
N PHE A 162 -17.88 -9.80 16.55
CA PHE A 162 -17.57 -8.97 17.71
C PHE A 162 -18.14 -9.56 19.01
N LEU A 163 -19.40 -9.98 19.03
CA LEU A 163 -20.03 -10.58 20.21
C LEU A 163 -19.37 -11.91 20.60
N ILE A 164 -19.02 -12.76 19.63
CA ILE A 164 -18.29 -14.00 19.87
C ILE A 164 -16.93 -13.69 20.50
N LYS A 165 -16.20 -12.72 19.95
CA LYS A 165 -14.90 -12.32 20.48
C LYS A 165 -15.02 -11.74 21.89
N LEU A 166 -16.01 -10.89 22.14
CA LEU A 166 -16.23 -10.22 23.42
C LEU A 166 -16.54 -11.22 24.53
N HIS A 167 -17.43 -12.18 24.27
CA HIS A 167 -17.87 -13.16 25.26
C HIS A 167 -17.14 -14.51 25.17
N TRP A 168 -16.07 -14.63 24.39
CA TRP A 168 -15.41 -15.91 24.13
C TRP A 168 -15.02 -16.67 25.41
N ASN A 169 -14.45 -15.97 26.38
CA ASN A 169 -14.03 -16.56 27.66
C ASN A 169 -15.23 -17.04 28.47
N GLU A 170 -16.31 -16.26 28.53
CA GLU A 170 -17.54 -16.65 29.26
C GLU A 170 -18.28 -17.78 28.55
N ILE A 171 -18.32 -17.76 27.22
CA ILE A 171 -18.94 -18.82 26.42
C ILE A 171 -18.24 -20.15 26.69
N THR A 172 -16.90 -20.19 26.58
CA THR A 172 -16.14 -21.43 26.69
C THR A 172 -16.05 -21.96 28.12
N GLN A 173 -15.90 -21.09 29.12
CA GLN A 173 -15.67 -21.52 30.50
C GLN A 173 -16.96 -21.66 31.32
N ASN A 174 -17.98 -20.86 31.02
CA ASN A 174 -19.18 -20.74 31.84
C ASN A 174 -20.44 -21.24 31.11
N TRP A 175 -20.78 -20.65 29.97
CA TRP A 175 -22.08 -20.87 29.32
C TRP A 175 -22.18 -22.26 28.68
N LEU A 176 -21.08 -22.78 28.14
CA LEU A 176 -21.02 -24.12 27.53
C LEU A 176 -20.97 -25.22 28.60
N VAL A 177 -20.29 -24.96 29.73
CA VAL A 177 -20.15 -25.92 30.83
C VAL A 177 -21.43 -26.01 31.68
N LYS A 178 -22.12 -24.89 31.93
CA LYS A 178 -23.35 -24.83 32.75
C LYS A 178 -24.49 -24.13 32.01
N PRO A 179 -25.06 -24.73 30.94
CA PRO A 179 -26.02 -24.06 30.07
C PRO A 179 -27.32 -23.64 30.77
N LEU A 180 -27.81 -24.46 31.72
CA LEU A 180 -29.04 -24.15 32.46
C LEU A 180 -28.89 -22.97 33.44
N LYS A 181 -27.68 -22.73 33.94
CA LYS A 181 -27.40 -21.59 34.84
C LYS A 181 -27.40 -20.28 34.06
N TYR A 182 -26.87 -20.29 32.83
CA TYR A 182 -26.79 -19.13 31.94
C TYR A 182 -27.92 -19.10 30.90
N ARG A 183 -29.13 -19.51 31.33
CA ARG A 183 -30.29 -19.64 30.44
C ARG A 183 -30.71 -18.32 29.81
N TYR A 184 -30.48 -17.19 30.49
CA TYR A 184 -30.90 -15.87 30.01
C TYR A 184 -29.95 -15.36 28.92
N GLU A 185 -28.66 -15.64 29.05
CA GLU A 185 -27.62 -15.33 28.09
C GLU A 185 -27.80 -16.16 26.82
N TRP A 186 -28.10 -17.45 26.97
CA TRP A 186 -28.52 -18.30 25.86
C TRP A 186 -29.80 -17.79 25.19
N MET A 187 -30.82 -17.41 25.97
CA MET A 187 -32.07 -16.86 25.44
C MET A 187 -31.83 -15.55 24.68
N ALA A 188 -30.95 -14.67 25.16
CA ALA A 188 -30.56 -13.45 24.48
C ALA A 188 -29.82 -13.73 23.16
N LEU A 189 -28.90 -14.69 23.14
CA LEU A 189 -28.24 -15.12 21.91
C LEU A 189 -29.24 -15.68 20.89
N PHE A 190 -30.14 -16.58 21.32
CA PHE A 190 -31.18 -17.13 20.46
C PHE A 190 -32.13 -16.05 19.95
N TYR A 191 -32.50 -15.10 20.80
CA TYR A 191 -33.36 -13.98 20.43
C TYR A 191 -32.70 -13.05 19.42
N MET A 192 -31.43 -12.71 19.61
CA MET A 192 -30.64 -11.93 18.65
C MET A 192 -30.51 -12.66 17.31
N PHE A 193 -30.22 -13.97 17.32
CA PHE A 193 -30.17 -14.77 16.11
C PHE A 193 -31.54 -14.90 15.43
N PHE A 194 -32.62 -14.99 16.21
CA PHE A 194 -33.98 -14.99 15.69
C PHE A 194 -34.33 -13.65 15.02
N LEU A 195 -34.03 -12.51 15.65
CA LEU A 195 -34.22 -11.19 15.06
C LEU A 195 -33.41 -11.04 13.76
N LEU A 196 -32.21 -11.59 13.74
CA LEU A 196 -31.31 -11.64 12.60
C LEU A 196 -31.90 -12.45 11.43
N VAL A 197 -32.37 -13.67 11.70
CA VAL A 197 -33.00 -14.52 10.68
C VAL A 197 -34.31 -13.90 10.20
N ARG A 198 -35.07 -13.29 11.10
CA ARG A 198 -36.32 -12.60 10.78
C ARG A 198 -36.08 -11.38 9.90
N SER A 199 -35.03 -10.59 10.15
CA SER A 199 -34.70 -9.44 9.29
C SER A 199 -34.25 -9.88 7.89
N ARG A 200 -33.61 -11.06 7.78
CA ARG A 200 -33.20 -11.64 6.49
C ARG A 200 -34.37 -12.23 5.68
N LYS A 201 -35.44 -12.69 6.34
CA LYS A 201 -36.68 -13.14 5.67
C LYS A 201 -37.47 -11.92 5.18
N LYS A 202 -37.47 -11.70 3.85
CA LYS A 202 -38.36 -10.72 3.20
C LYS A 202 -39.83 -11.11 3.52
N LYS A 203 -40.65 -10.12 3.92
CA LYS A 203 -42.11 -10.25 3.79
C LYS A 203 -42.49 -10.32 2.32
#